data_AF-A0A229UMH9-F1
#
_entry.id   AF-A0A229UMH9-F1
#
_cell.length_a   1.000
_cell.length_b   1.000
_cell.length_c   1.000
_cell.angle_alpha   90.00
_cell.angle_beta   90.00
_cell.angle_gamma   90.00
#
_symmetry.space_group_name_H-M   'P 1'
#
loop_
_entity.id
_entity.type
_entity.pdbx_description
1 polymer ?
#
loop_
_entity_poly.entity_id
_entity_poly.type
_entity_poly.pdbx_seq_one_letter_code
_entity_poly.pdbx_strand_id
1 'polypeptide(L)'
;MKKRAIPVLVAMSLLFSMATSTFASTVSSDSNNLETSRNGIGRVAISTIPLPSSVKKLESSTYTYSGKVLMIYKTENDIQTADFWNIAVMNDDGTNLRVIYSGVIPTKPKSPGIRIMPFQDNKRVLLGDYVLECEPNIDNSTSAKIVPVVYPSSLVDDARITTHWSEIIIAPDNKHMSWTILRSDIGGAAAIGVLARKTDNYIIENAQLISSIPAFTNDPNKPGFIVPNPLRGGEVKQFVKGGNAISVVGGKAFSTPDSVVQDLNTDKTTQITYTPGYDETTIFSPDERLGMVMSTRFSEHTDPAIFGIMPRPYGIYAFTDMMWPLYTYAITGVRNFREGNIGPALIDIHRSINQPGYKGVQLTTDPNWVYYSPMSWHPNGKRAMWLEVFRGSGGSQMRIQKVSLLDYKPHQPVPIKPTTDHIPYGIKDLTVLNSVNPNVTEKIAGKNSGYINYNRNASSIFSGQTEVQYVNFSDDGVNFYNGSEKIHINAGGESRYEANVQLTGSKPGEMKFRATFSALGGATPAKLLFDIDADGKPKSYGYATYGGTTLHIEDLLE
;
A
#
# COMPACT_ATOMS: atom_id res chain seq x y z
N MET A 1 23.94 4.16 -36.96
CA MET A 1 22.76 3.60 -37.66
C MET A 1 22.60 2.12 -37.29
N LYS A 2 21.75 1.80 -36.31
CA LYS A 2 21.20 0.44 -36.11
C LYS A 2 19.76 0.60 -35.62
N LYS A 3 18.82 0.16 -36.45
CA LYS A 3 17.37 0.22 -36.25
C LYS A 3 16.96 -0.78 -35.15
N ARG A 4 16.12 -0.37 -34.21
CA ARG A 4 15.36 -1.28 -33.33
C ARG A 4 13.98 -1.47 -33.95
N ALA A 5 13.59 -2.72 -34.12
CA ALA A 5 12.29 -3.13 -34.62
C ALA A 5 11.24 -3.08 -33.49
N ILE A 6 10.08 -2.53 -33.82
CA ILE A 6 8.83 -2.60 -33.08
C ILE A 6 8.03 -3.76 -33.69
N PRO A 7 7.26 -4.53 -32.91
CA PRO A 7 6.03 -5.09 -33.42
C PRO A 7 4.83 -4.53 -32.67
N VAL A 8 4.06 -3.75 -33.41
CA VAL A 8 2.63 -3.53 -33.20
C VAL A 8 1.93 -4.77 -33.76
N LEU A 9 0.99 -5.37 -33.03
CA LEU A 9 -0.20 -5.92 -33.69
C LEU A 9 -1.41 -5.92 -32.74
N VAL A 10 -2.38 -5.12 -33.14
CA VAL A 10 -3.77 -5.09 -32.68
C VAL A 10 -4.53 -6.15 -33.49
N ALA A 11 -5.41 -6.92 -32.86
CA ALA A 11 -6.49 -7.62 -33.56
C ALA A 11 -7.80 -7.51 -32.76
N MET A 12 -8.78 -6.96 -33.47
CA MET A 12 -10.13 -6.56 -33.10
C MET A 12 -11.05 -7.79 -33.07
N SER A 13 -12.03 -7.84 -32.16
CA SER A 13 -13.21 -8.69 -32.30
C SER A 13 -14.40 -8.04 -31.60
N LEU A 14 -15.20 -7.32 -32.40
CA LEU A 14 -16.57 -6.89 -32.11
C LEU A 14 -17.49 -8.10 -32.25
N LEU A 15 -18.43 -8.28 -31.32
CA LEU A 15 -19.76 -8.83 -31.60
C LEU A 15 -20.76 -8.35 -30.53
N PHE A 16 -21.94 -7.96 -31.01
CA PHE A 16 -23.08 -7.38 -30.28
C PHE A 16 -23.61 -8.28 -29.17
N SER A 17 -23.99 -7.70 -28.02
CA SER A 17 -25.14 -8.19 -27.26
C SER A 17 -25.93 -7.02 -26.69
N MET A 18 -27.26 -7.13 -26.84
CA MET A 18 -28.23 -6.10 -26.59
C MET A 18 -28.40 -5.82 -25.10
N ALA A 19 -28.66 -4.55 -24.81
CA ALA A 19 -29.08 -4.06 -23.50
C ALA A 19 -30.31 -4.82 -22.97
N THR A 20 -30.21 -5.26 -21.72
CA THR A 20 -31.39 -5.39 -20.85
C THR A 20 -31.12 -4.61 -19.58
N SER A 21 -32.05 -3.71 -19.27
CA SER A 21 -32.11 -2.94 -18.04
C SER A 21 -32.43 -3.88 -16.87
N THR A 22 -31.51 -4.04 -15.93
CA THR A 22 -31.79 -4.76 -14.67
C THR A 22 -31.72 -3.82 -13.48
N PHE A 23 -32.79 -3.88 -12.71
CA PHE A 23 -33.15 -3.10 -11.54
C PHE A 23 -32.08 -3.13 -10.45
N ALA A 24 -31.93 -2.01 -9.75
CA ALA A 24 -31.20 -1.90 -8.50
C ALA A 24 -31.78 -2.90 -7.48
N SER A 25 -31.04 -3.98 -7.19
CA SER A 25 -31.34 -4.86 -6.08
C SER A 25 -30.75 -4.28 -4.80
N THR A 26 -31.62 -3.85 -3.91
CA THR A 26 -31.29 -3.63 -2.50
C THR A 26 -31.17 -5.00 -1.85
N VAL A 27 -29.95 -5.52 -1.72
CA VAL A 27 -29.70 -6.74 -0.94
C VAL A 27 -29.69 -6.37 0.54
N SER A 28 -30.56 -7.01 1.34
CA SER A 28 -30.67 -6.75 2.77
C SER A 28 -29.42 -7.25 3.53
N SER A 29 -29.05 -6.46 4.53
CA SER A 29 -27.77 -6.40 5.23
C SER A 29 -27.67 -7.27 6.49
N ASP A 30 -28.44 -8.35 6.59
CA ASP A 30 -28.74 -8.93 7.91
C ASP A 30 -27.58 -9.71 8.54
N SER A 31 -26.65 -10.26 7.75
CA SER A 31 -25.43 -10.91 8.29
C SER A 31 -24.38 -9.91 8.78
N ASN A 32 -24.26 -8.74 8.13
CA ASN A 32 -23.34 -7.67 8.54
C ASN A 32 -23.82 -6.92 9.81
N ASN A 33 -25.11 -6.98 10.12
CA ASN A 33 -25.70 -6.25 11.25
C ASN A 33 -25.34 -6.85 12.64
N LEU A 34 -25.04 -8.15 12.73
CA LEU A 34 -24.70 -8.81 14.00
C LEU A 34 -23.22 -8.58 14.39
N GLU A 35 -22.27 -8.66 13.46
CA GLU A 35 -20.85 -8.42 13.75
C GLU A 35 -20.51 -6.95 14.02
N THR A 36 -21.18 -6.02 13.32
CA THR A 36 -20.98 -4.56 13.48
C THR A 36 -21.35 -4.06 14.89
N SER A 37 -22.40 -4.64 15.51
CA SER A 37 -22.79 -4.32 16.89
C SER A 37 -21.78 -4.79 17.93
N ARG A 38 -21.11 -5.94 17.71
CA ARG A 38 -20.07 -6.48 18.58
C ARG A 38 -18.73 -5.76 18.42
N ASN A 39 -18.52 -5.08 17.28
CA ASN A 39 -17.26 -4.44 16.97
C ASN A 39 -17.10 -2.99 17.48
N GLY A 40 -18.11 -2.42 18.12
CA GLY A 40 -18.05 -1.05 18.68
C GLY A 40 -18.00 0.09 17.64
N ILE A 41 -18.05 -0.25 16.35
CA ILE A 41 -18.11 0.69 15.21
C ILE A 41 -19.57 1.08 14.90
N GLY A 42 -20.53 0.18 15.20
CA GLY A 42 -21.95 0.38 14.90
C GLY A 42 -22.30 -0.01 13.45
N ARG A 43 -23.57 0.16 13.07
CA ARG A 43 -24.07 -0.26 11.76
C ARG A 43 -23.49 0.59 10.64
N VAL A 44 -23.27 -0.05 9.50
CA VAL A 44 -22.79 0.58 8.27
C VAL A 44 -23.75 0.32 7.12
N ALA A 45 -23.89 1.28 6.21
CA ALA A 45 -24.61 1.13 4.96
C ALA A 45 -23.68 1.43 3.79
N ILE A 46 -23.59 0.50 2.83
CA ILE A 46 -22.71 0.61 1.66
C ILE A 46 -23.57 0.85 0.42
N SER A 47 -23.13 1.77 -0.44
CA SER A 47 -23.84 2.16 -1.65
C SER A 47 -22.86 2.63 -2.72
N THR A 48 -23.16 2.35 -3.99
CA THR A 48 -22.43 2.91 -5.13
C THR A 48 -22.85 4.36 -5.38
N ILE A 49 -21.88 5.26 -5.57
CA ILE A 49 -22.16 6.62 -6.04
C ILE A 49 -22.40 6.57 -7.55
N PRO A 50 -23.58 6.98 -8.04
CA PRO A 50 -23.87 6.91 -9.47
C PRO A 50 -23.01 7.89 -10.25
N LEU A 51 -22.50 7.45 -11.40
CA LEU A 51 -21.76 8.28 -12.33
C LEU A 51 -22.69 8.75 -13.46
N PRO A 52 -22.59 10.02 -13.91
CA PRO A 52 -23.31 10.48 -15.09
C PRO A 52 -22.97 9.66 -16.33
N SER A 53 -23.91 9.46 -17.25
CA SER A 53 -23.75 8.63 -18.46
C SER A 53 -22.67 9.11 -19.44
N SER A 54 -22.25 10.38 -19.31
CA SER A 54 -21.13 10.98 -20.04
C SER A 54 -19.76 10.47 -19.57
N VAL A 55 -19.66 9.95 -18.34
CA VAL A 55 -18.46 9.31 -17.81
C VAL A 55 -18.36 7.90 -18.40
N LYS A 56 -17.38 7.69 -19.28
CA LYS A 56 -17.15 6.38 -19.94
C LYS A 56 -16.10 5.55 -19.23
N LYS A 57 -15.14 6.20 -18.59
CA LYS A 57 -14.12 5.54 -17.77
C LYS A 57 -13.78 6.43 -16.59
N LEU A 58 -13.83 5.86 -15.39
CA LEU A 58 -13.32 6.49 -14.17
C LEU A 58 -11.85 6.09 -14.04
N GLU A 59 -10.98 7.07 -13.74
CA GLU A 59 -9.54 6.81 -13.54
C GLU A 59 -9.18 6.91 -12.04
N SER A 60 -9.76 7.86 -11.32
CA SER A 60 -9.52 8.03 -9.88
C SER A 60 -10.63 8.86 -9.22
N SER A 61 -10.79 8.74 -7.90
CA SER A 61 -11.68 9.59 -7.11
C SER A 61 -11.26 9.70 -5.65
N THR A 62 -11.50 10.86 -5.03
CA THR A 62 -11.26 11.12 -3.60
C THR A 62 -12.16 12.26 -3.10
N TYR A 63 -12.42 12.37 -1.79
CA TYR A 63 -13.15 13.50 -1.23
C TYR A 63 -12.26 14.74 -1.20
N THR A 64 -12.84 15.90 -1.48
CA THR A 64 -12.26 17.20 -1.14
C THR A 64 -12.48 17.51 0.35
N TYR A 65 -11.76 18.49 0.88
CA TYR A 65 -11.97 18.97 2.26
C TYR A 65 -13.28 19.77 2.43
N SER A 66 -13.97 20.12 1.34
CA SER A 66 -15.35 20.62 1.37
C SER A 66 -16.41 19.50 1.38
N GLY A 67 -16.01 18.24 1.20
CA GLY A 67 -16.90 17.08 1.18
C GLY A 67 -17.50 16.74 -0.18
N LYS A 68 -17.00 17.33 -1.27
CA LYS A 68 -17.35 16.93 -2.65
C LYS A 68 -16.52 15.73 -3.08
N VAL A 69 -17.06 14.95 -4.02
CA VAL A 69 -16.31 13.90 -4.70
C VAL A 69 -15.51 14.56 -5.82
N LEU A 70 -14.19 14.56 -5.73
CA LEU A 70 -13.28 14.90 -6.81
C LEU A 70 -12.99 13.64 -7.62
N MET A 71 -13.00 13.74 -8.95
CA MET A 71 -12.76 12.60 -9.83
C MET A 71 -11.95 12.97 -11.08
N ILE A 72 -11.18 12.00 -11.55
CA ILE A 72 -10.58 11.98 -12.88
C ILE A 72 -11.36 10.99 -13.75
N TYR A 73 -11.73 11.41 -14.95
CA TYR A 73 -12.50 10.55 -15.85
C TYR A 73 -12.24 10.82 -17.33
N LYS A 74 -12.73 9.91 -18.15
CA LYS A 74 -12.75 10.00 -19.61
C LYS A 74 -14.17 10.01 -20.16
N THR A 75 -14.35 10.71 -21.27
CA THR A 75 -15.55 10.67 -22.10
C THR A 75 -15.28 9.89 -23.38
N GLU A 76 -16.32 9.64 -24.18
CA GLU A 76 -16.19 9.02 -25.50
C GLU A 76 -15.17 9.75 -26.40
N ASN A 77 -15.07 11.07 -26.26
CA ASN A 77 -14.26 11.91 -27.13
C ASN A 77 -12.76 11.89 -26.79
N ASP A 78 -12.39 11.48 -25.58
CA ASP A 78 -11.03 11.64 -25.05
C ASP A 78 -10.43 10.35 -24.46
N ILE A 79 -11.21 9.26 -24.44
CA ILE A 79 -10.76 7.96 -23.91
C ILE A 79 -9.56 7.39 -24.67
N GLN A 80 -9.41 7.72 -25.96
CA GLN A 80 -8.27 7.32 -26.80
C GLN A 80 -7.17 8.38 -26.88
N THR A 81 -7.35 9.55 -26.24
CA THR A 81 -6.36 10.62 -26.26
C THR A 81 -5.39 10.44 -25.09
N ALA A 82 -4.14 10.15 -25.44
CA ALA A 82 -3.05 10.06 -24.46
C ALA A 82 -2.93 11.36 -23.65
N ASP A 83 -2.67 11.23 -22.36
CA ASP A 83 -2.47 12.34 -21.42
C ASP A 83 -3.61 13.38 -21.35
N PHE A 84 -4.79 13.11 -21.92
CA PHE A 84 -5.95 13.97 -21.77
C PHE A 84 -6.68 13.66 -20.46
N TRP A 85 -6.97 14.66 -19.64
CA TRP A 85 -7.59 14.45 -18.35
C TRP A 85 -8.79 15.39 -18.17
N ASN A 86 -9.95 14.80 -17.85
CA ASN A 86 -11.06 15.55 -17.27
C ASN A 86 -10.98 15.40 -15.76
N ILE A 87 -11.00 16.53 -15.06
CA ILE A 87 -11.08 16.59 -13.60
C ILE A 87 -12.37 17.32 -13.26
N ALA A 88 -13.20 16.74 -12.40
CA ALA A 88 -14.49 17.29 -12.01
C ALA A 88 -14.76 17.08 -10.52
N VAL A 89 -15.70 17.88 -10.00
CA VAL A 89 -16.33 17.66 -8.69
C VAL A 89 -17.80 17.32 -8.85
N MET A 90 -18.33 16.52 -7.92
CA MET A 90 -19.75 16.23 -7.81
C MET A 90 -20.18 16.01 -6.36
N ASN A 91 -21.48 15.95 -6.12
CA ASN A 91 -22.03 15.48 -4.86
C ASN A 91 -21.83 13.97 -4.69
N ASP A 92 -21.85 13.49 -3.45
CA ASP A 92 -21.69 12.07 -3.15
C ASP A 92 -22.95 11.22 -3.39
N ASP A 93 -23.97 11.82 -3.99
CA ASP A 93 -25.15 11.17 -4.59
C ASP A 93 -25.10 11.16 -6.13
N GLY A 94 -23.98 11.60 -6.72
CA GLY A 94 -23.75 11.66 -8.17
C GLY A 94 -24.33 12.88 -8.88
N THR A 95 -24.98 13.80 -8.15
CA THR A 95 -25.56 15.01 -8.73
C THR A 95 -24.53 16.14 -8.86
N ASN A 96 -24.87 17.17 -9.65
CA ASN A 96 -24.11 18.40 -9.79
C ASN A 96 -22.64 18.19 -10.22
N LEU A 97 -22.43 17.32 -11.22
CA LEU A 97 -21.12 17.18 -11.85
C LEU A 97 -20.70 18.51 -12.49
N ARG A 98 -19.52 19.00 -12.09
CA ARG A 98 -18.90 20.21 -12.64
C ARG A 98 -17.45 19.94 -13.00
N VAL A 99 -17.11 20.14 -14.27
CA VAL A 99 -15.74 20.05 -14.76
C VAL A 99 -14.94 21.25 -14.24
N ILE A 100 -13.79 20.98 -13.62
CA ILE A 100 -12.85 21.99 -13.13
C ILE A 100 -11.63 22.13 -14.06
N TYR A 101 -11.28 21.07 -14.78
CA TYR A 101 -10.22 21.06 -15.78
C TYR A 101 -10.52 20.03 -16.86
N SER A 102 -10.20 20.35 -18.11
CA SER A 102 -10.29 19.43 -19.25
C SER A 102 -9.18 19.78 -20.23
N GLY A 103 -8.18 18.91 -20.38
CA GLY A 103 -7.07 19.15 -21.28
C GLY A 103 -5.91 18.17 -21.10
N VAL A 104 -4.86 18.36 -21.88
CA VAL A 104 -3.66 17.53 -21.83
C VAL A 104 -2.80 17.91 -20.63
N ILE A 105 -2.39 16.92 -19.83
CA ILE A 105 -1.35 17.05 -18.80
C ILE A 105 -0.27 16.01 -19.11
N PRO A 106 0.86 16.42 -19.72
CA PRO A 106 1.87 15.47 -20.19
C PRO A 106 2.45 14.62 -19.07
N THR A 107 2.60 13.32 -19.31
CA THR A 107 3.31 12.44 -18.39
C THR A 107 4.81 12.70 -18.49
N LYS A 108 5.48 12.96 -17.36
CA LYS A 108 6.93 13.16 -17.31
C LYS A 108 7.68 11.82 -17.29
N PRO A 109 8.95 11.76 -17.74
CA PRO A 109 9.78 10.55 -17.60
C PRO A 109 9.81 10.07 -16.14
N LYS A 110 9.77 8.75 -15.93
CA LYS A 110 9.76 8.09 -14.60
C LYS A 110 8.56 8.48 -13.70
N SER A 111 7.54 9.12 -14.25
CA SER A 111 6.26 9.37 -13.59
C SER A 111 5.29 8.21 -13.82
N PRO A 112 4.50 7.80 -12.82
CA PRO A 112 3.41 6.84 -12.99
C PRO A 112 2.12 7.49 -13.53
N GLY A 113 2.13 8.78 -13.87
CA GLY A 113 0.99 9.48 -14.48
C GLY A 113 0.39 10.57 -13.59
N ILE A 114 -0.91 10.53 -13.34
CA ILE A 114 -1.63 11.53 -12.52
C ILE A 114 -2.25 10.86 -11.30
N ARG A 115 -2.10 11.50 -10.14
CA ARG A 115 -2.78 11.10 -8.89
C ARG A 115 -3.35 12.33 -8.19
N ILE A 116 -4.64 12.32 -7.87
CA ILE A 116 -5.29 13.46 -7.19
C ILE A 116 -5.12 13.41 -5.67
N MET A 117 -4.58 14.50 -5.12
CA MET A 117 -4.44 14.72 -3.68
C MET A 117 -4.86 16.17 -3.34
N PRO A 118 -6.11 16.40 -2.90
CA PRO A 118 -6.61 17.74 -2.59
C PRO A 118 -5.86 18.39 -1.43
N PHE A 119 -5.67 19.70 -1.50
CA PHE A 119 -5.22 20.52 -0.38
C PHE A 119 -6.41 20.88 0.52
N GLN A 120 -6.14 21.10 1.81
CA GLN A 120 -7.15 21.54 2.79
C GLN A 120 -7.68 22.95 2.54
N ASP A 121 -6.93 23.75 1.80
CA ASP A 121 -7.35 25.10 1.41
C ASP A 121 -8.51 25.11 0.41
N ASN A 122 -8.91 23.95 -0.13
CA ASN A 122 -9.95 23.79 -1.15
C ASN A 122 -9.69 24.60 -2.44
N LYS A 123 -8.44 24.97 -2.71
CA LYS A 123 -8.04 25.73 -3.90
C LYS A 123 -7.10 24.97 -4.80
N ARG A 124 -6.42 23.94 -4.27
CA ARG A 124 -5.37 23.24 -4.99
C ARG A 124 -5.57 21.73 -4.95
N VAL A 125 -5.10 21.07 -5.99
CA VAL A 125 -4.99 19.60 -6.05
C VAL A 125 -3.57 19.25 -6.50
N LEU A 126 -2.84 18.51 -5.68
CA LEU A 126 -1.55 17.93 -6.09
C LEU A 126 -1.84 16.75 -7.03
N LEU A 127 -1.14 16.71 -8.16
CA LEU A 127 -1.32 15.74 -9.24
C LEU A 127 -0.13 14.79 -9.43
N GLY A 128 0.89 14.89 -8.56
CA GLY A 128 2.18 14.21 -8.71
C GLY A 128 3.24 15.18 -9.22
N ASP A 129 3.32 15.31 -10.54
CA ASP A 129 4.26 16.20 -11.23
C ASP A 129 3.76 17.63 -11.43
N TYR A 130 2.54 17.90 -10.98
CA TYR A 130 1.83 19.16 -11.16
C TYR A 130 0.96 19.50 -9.95
N VAL A 131 0.57 20.75 -9.84
CA VAL A 131 -0.51 21.25 -8.98
C VAL A 131 -1.55 21.90 -9.88
N LEU A 132 -2.80 21.48 -9.72
CA LEU A 132 -3.96 22.18 -10.27
C LEU A 132 -4.36 23.29 -9.28
N GLU A 133 -4.26 24.55 -9.69
CA GLU A 133 -4.74 25.72 -8.94
C GLU A 133 -6.11 26.12 -9.50
N CYS A 134 -7.13 26.26 -8.64
CA CYS A 134 -8.49 26.62 -9.00
C CYS A 134 -8.89 27.97 -8.37
N GLU A 135 -9.54 28.83 -9.15
CA GLU A 135 -10.08 30.10 -8.68
C GLU A 135 -11.61 30.15 -8.85
N PRO A 136 -12.37 30.61 -7.84
CA PRO A 136 -11.92 31.01 -6.50
C PRO A 136 -11.59 29.82 -5.57
N ASN A 137 -12.07 28.62 -5.91
CA ASN A 137 -11.84 27.36 -5.20
C ASN A 137 -12.26 26.17 -6.09
N ILE A 138 -11.97 24.95 -5.66
CA ILE A 138 -12.28 23.71 -6.37
C ILE A 138 -13.79 23.55 -6.62
N ASP A 139 -14.62 23.78 -5.60
CA ASP A 139 -16.07 23.59 -5.71
C ASP A 139 -16.73 24.54 -6.72
N ASN A 140 -16.17 25.75 -6.83
CA ASN A 140 -16.72 26.84 -7.63
C ASN A 140 -15.81 27.31 -8.77
N SER A 141 -14.86 26.47 -9.20
CA SER A 141 -13.79 26.83 -10.13
C SER A 141 -14.31 27.43 -11.44
N THR A 142 -13.97 28.70 -11.70
CA THR A 142 -14.22 29.39 -12.99
C THR A 142 -13.00 29.38 -13.89
N SER A 143 -11.81 29.21 -13.31
CA SER A 143 -10.57 29.05 -14.03
C SER A 143 -9.65 28.11 -13.27
N ALA A 144 -8.85 27.35 -14.01
CA ALA A 144 -7.86 26.47 -13.41
C ALA A 144 -6.53 26.53 -14.17
N LYS A 145 -5.43 26.36 -13.43
CA LYS A 145 -4.07 26.39 -13.96
C LYS A 145 -3.32 25.15 -13.52
N ILE A 146 -2.63 24.52 -14.48
CA ILE A 146 -1.68 23.44 -14.21
C ILE A 146 -0.30 24.06 -14.01
N VAL A 147 0.30 23.82 -12.86
CA VAL A 147 1.61 24.35 -12.47
C VAL A 147 2.57 23.17 -12.21
N PRO A 148 3.72 23.07 -12.89
CA PRO A 148 4.64 21.95 -12.70
C PRO A 148 5.28 21.96 -11.31
N VAL A 149 5.52 20.76 -10.77
CA VAL A 149 6.34 20.50 -9.59
C VAL A 149 7.75 20.09 -10.03
N VAL A 150 8.75 20.64 -9.34
CA VAL A 150 10.17 20.34 -9.51
C VAL A 150 10.65 19.58 -8.27
N TYR A 151 11.04 18.33 -8.49
CA TYR A 151 11.65 17.46 -7.47
C TYR A 151 13.16 17.71 -7.40
N PRO A 152 13.83 17.36 -6.28
CA PRO A 152 15.29 17.39 -6.20
C PRO A 152 15.92 16.50 -7.27
N SER A 153 16.88 17.01 -8.05
CA SER A 153 17.49 16.27 -9.17
C SER A 153 18.14 14.96 -8.74
N SER A 154 18.75 14.91 -7.55
CA SER A 154 19.30 13.68 -6.96
C SER A 154 18.26 12.56 -6.74
N LEU A 155 16.97 12.91 -6.70
CA LEU A 155 15.84 11.99 -6.53
C LEU A 155 15.05 11.79 -7.84
N VAL A 156 15.60 12.22 -8.97
CA VAL A 156 15.00 12.05 -10.31
C VAL A 156 16.01 11.43 -11.28
N ASP A 157 17.22 11.98 -11.31
CA ASP A 157 18.22 11.71 -12.35
C ASP A 157 19.04 10.44 -12.10
N ASP A 158 19.02 9.90 -10.88
CA ASP A 158 19.70 8.64 -10.55
C ASP A 158 19.15 7.49 -11.43
N ALA A 159 20.05 6.77 -12.10
CA ALA A 159 19.71 5.68 -13.01
C ALA A 159 19.01 4.50 -12.31
N ARG A 160 19.19 4.36 -10.99
CA ARG A 160 18.52 3.35 -10.17
C ARG A 160 17.09 3.72 -9.82
N ILE A 161 16.71 5.00 -9.95
CA ILE A 161 15.33 5.45 -9.77
C ILE A 161 14.52 5.02 -10.98
N THR A 162 13.60 4.08 -10.74
CA THR A 162 12.65 3.58 -11.73
C THR A 162 11.39 4.45 -11.78
N THR A 163 11.04 5.06 -10.64
CA THR A 163 9.89 5.97 -10.51
C THR A 163 10.21 7.05 -9.47
N HIS A 164 10.22 8.33 -9.84
CA HIS A 164 10.60 9.41 -8.90
C HIS A 164 9.52 9.75 -7.88
N TRP A 165 8.26 9.37 -8.14
CA TRP A 165 7.21 9.24 -7.13
C TRP A 165 6.26 8.10 -7.52
N SER A 166 5.83 7.27 -6.56
CA SER A 166 4.81 6.23 -6.72
C SER A 166 3.55 6.62 -5.96
N GLU A 167 3.73 7.05 -4.71
CA GLU A 167 2.72 7.72 -3.91
C GLU A 167 3.13 9.15 -3.59
N ILE A 168 2.13 10.00 -3.43
CA ILE A 168 2.26 11.39 -3.00
C ILE A 168 1.19 11.69 -1.95
N ILE A 169 1.58 12.43 -0.91
CA ILE A 169 0.67 12.94 0.12
C ILE A 169 1.01 14.38 0.44
N ILE A 170 -0.02 15.17 0.74
CA ILE A 170 0.10 16.57 1.14
C ILE A 170 -0.30 16.72 2.61
N ALA A 171 0.50 17.42 3.37
CA ALA A 171 0.25 17.68 4.78
C ALA A 171 -0.94 18.62 4.96
N PRO A 172 -1.65 18.52 6.09
CA PRO A 172 -2.80 19.36 6.38
C PRO A 172 -2.46 20.86 6.51
N ASP A 173 -1.18 21.19 6.73
CA ASP A 173 -0.68 22.57 6.71
C ASP A 173 -0.58 23.19 5.31
N ASN A 174 -0.90 22.41 4.26
CA ASN A 174 -0.88 22.82 2.85
C ASN A 174 0.50 23.23 2.32
N LYS A 175 1.58 22.84 3.01
CA LYS A 175 2.97 23.20 2.70
C LYS A 175 3.87 21.99 2.51
N HIS A 176 3.77 20.98 3.36
CA HIS A 176 4.69 19.85 3.31
C HIS A 176 4.17 18.72 2.43
N MET A 177 5.01 18.22 1.54
CA MET A 177 4.72 17.07 0.70
C MET A 177 5.63 15.92 1.08
N SER A 178 5.06 14.72 1.19
CA SER A 178 5.84 13.48 1.28
C SER A 178 5.50 12.57 0.11
N TRP A 179 6.48 11.81 -0.36
CA TRP A 179 6.34 10.91 -1.50
C TRP A 179 7.24 9.69 -1.37
N THR A 180 6.87 8.62 -2.07
CA THR A 180 7.66 7.39 -2.16
C THR A 180 8.36 7.30 -3.52
N ILE A 181 9.67 7.16 -3.51
CA ILE A 181 10.52 6.93 -4.69
C ILE A 181 10.71 5.43 -4.86
N LEU A 182 10.64 4.91 -6.08
CA LEU A 182 10.96 3.51 -6.38
C LEU A 182 12.35 3.40 -7.01
N ARG A 183 13.15 2.49 -6.46
CA ARG A 183 14.49 2.17 -6.92
C ARG A 183 14.68 0.68 -7.16
N SER A 184 15.53 0.33 -8.12
CA SER A 184 15.82 -1.07 -8.48
C SER A 184 16.69 -1.83 -7.48
N ASP A 185 17.43 -1.13 -6.62
CA ASP A 185 18.36 -1.69 -5.64
C ASP A 185 17.74 -1.92 -4.25
N ILE A 186 16.87 -1.00 -3.80
CA ILE A 186 16.28 -1.01 -2.45
C ILE A 186 14.76 -1.01 -2.42
N GLY A 187 14.09 -0.85 -3.56
CA GLY A 187 12.64 -0.75 -3.62
C GLY A 187 12.16 0.66 -3.25
N GLY A 188 11.15 0.74 -2.37
CA GLY A 188 10.53 1.99 -1.97
C GLY A 188 11.32 2.76 -0.91
N ALA A 189 11.59 4.04 -1.14
CA ALA A 189 12.14 4.96 -0.15
C ALA A 189 11.25 6.21 -0.04
N ALA A 190 11.01 6.67 1.19
CA ALA A 190 10.14 7.82 1.45
C ALA A 190 10.98 9.09 1.66
N ALA A 191 10.50 10.20 1.10
CA ALA A 191 11.05 11.53 1.26
C ALA A 191 9.97 12.52 1.69
N ILE A 192 10.39 13.66 2.25
CA ILE A 192 9.52 14.78 2.62
C ILE A 192 10.25 16.10 2.34
N GLY A 193 9.50 17.14 1.97
CA GLY A 193 10.02 18.49 1.78
C GLY A 193 8.91 19.53 1.76
N VAL A 194 9.31 20.80 1.62
CA VAL A 194 8.40 21.95 1.55
C VAL A 194 8.04 22.21 0.09
N LEU A 195 6.76 22.09 -0.26
CA LEU A 195 6.24 22.39 -1.59
C LEU A 195 6.01 23.90 -1.75
N ALA A 196 7.04 24.63 -2.17
CA ALA A 196 7.04 26.08 -2.26
C ALA A 196 6.54 26.57 -3.63
N ARG A 197 5.47 27.38 -3.64
CA ARG A 197 5.01 28.06 -4.86
C ARG A 197 6.00 29.14 -5.28
N LYS A 198 6.51 29.07 -6.52
CA LYS A 198 7.29 30.14 -7.17
C LYS A 198 6.40 30.88 -8.17
N THR A 199 6.97 31.57 -9.17
CA THR A 199 6.17 32.32 -10.17
C THR A 199 5.43 31.38 -11.12
N ASP A 200 6.12 30.40 -11.69
CA ASP A 200 5.66 29.53 -12.78
C ASP A 200 5.70 28.03 -12.45
N ASN A 201 6.29 27.66 -11.31
CA ASN A 201 6.38 26.29 -10.83
C ASN A 201 6.16 26.20 -9.30
N TYR A 202 6.12 24.97 -8.81
CA TYR A 202 6.37 24.61 -7.42
C TYR A 202 7.74 23.92 -7.33
N ILE A 203 8.51 24.22 -6.28
CA ILE A 203 9.79 23.56 -5.99
C ILE A 203 9.67 22.85 -4.65
N ILE A 204 10.14 21.62 -4.57
CA ILE A 204 10.29 20.91 -3.30
C ILE A 204 11.62 21.34 -2.66
N GLU A 205 11.52 22.18 -1.65
CA GLU A 205 12.65 22.71 -0.87
C GLU A 205 12.91 21.85 0.37
N ASN A 206 14.14 21.91 0.90
CA ASN A 206 14.53 21.24 2.16
C ASN A 206 14.19 19.74 2.20
N ALA A 207 14.33 19.06 1.06
CA ALA A 207 14.03 17.64 0.97
C ALA A 207 14.93 16.81 1.90
N GLN A 208 14.33 15.85 2.60
CA GLN A 208 15.02 14.88 3.44
C GLN A 208 14.41 13.50 3.25
N LEU A 209 15.24 12.45 3.33
CA LEU A 209 14.77 11.07 3.38
C LEU A 209 14.24 10.79 4.79
N ILE A 210 13.14 10.05 4.85
CA ILE A 210 12.51 9.59 6.09
C ILE A 210 12.42 8.06 6.14
N SER A 211 13.14 7.38 5.24
CA SER A 211 13.45 5.96 5.29
C SER A 211 14.71 5.68 6.10
N SER A 212 14.79 4.51 6.72
CA SER A 212 16.02 4.07 7.39
C SER A 212 17.05 3.57 6.38
N ILE A 213 18.06 4.40 6.10
CA ILE A 213 19.13 4.11 5.14
C ILE A 213 20.48 4.46 5.79
N PRO A 214 21.39 3.49 6.03
CA PRO A 214 21.27 2.05 5.73
C PRO A 214 20.27 1.33 6.65
N ALA A 215 19.87 0.10 6.28
CA ALA A 215 18.98 -0.73 7.08
C ALA A 215 19.64 -1.32 8.34
N PHE A 216 20.97 -1.42 8.34
CA PHE A 216 21.77 -1.99 9.43
C PHE A 216 22.96 -1.09 9.74
N THR A 217 23.41 -1.12 11.00
CA THR A 217 24.67 -0.52 11.44
C THR A 217 25.53 -1.58 12.13
N ASN A 218 26.85 -1.39 12.15
CA ASN A 218 27.74 -2.29 12.89
C ASN A 218 27.50 -2.12 14.40
N ASP A 219 27.50 -3.23 15.15
CA ASP A 219 27.45 -3.17 16.61
C ASP A 219 28.83 -2.74 17.14
N PRO A 220 28.95 -1.53 17.75
CA PRO A 220 30.23 -1.03 18.24
C PRO A 220 30.79 -1.86 19.40
N ASN A 221 29.95 -2.65 20.08
CA ASN A 221 30.32 -3.44 21.25
C ASN A 221 30.54 -4.93 20.92
N LYS A 222 30.19 -5.38 19.71
CA LYS A 222 30.29 -6.79 19.29
C LYS A 222 30.79 -6.91 17.85
N PRO A 223 32.11 -7.03 17.62
CA PRO A 223 32.66 -7.25 16.28
C PRO A 223 32.02 -8.46 15.57
N GLY A 224 31.67 -8.31 14.29
CA GLY A 224 30.96 -9.32 13.49
C GLY A 224 29.45 -9.38 13.75
N PHE A 225 28.90 -8.41 14.47
CA PHE A 225 27.46 -8.22 14.64
C PHE A 225 27.00 -6.88 14.07
N ILE A 226 25.75 -6.87 13.63
CA ILE A 226 25.01 -5.72 13.15
C ILE A 226 23.76 -5.50 13.99
N VAL A 227 23.33 -4.24 14.04
CA VAL A 227 22.10 -3.79 14.69
C VAL A 227 21.13 -3.36 13.59
N PRO A 228 19.94 -3.99 13.48
CA PRO A 228 18.88 -3.52 12.59
C PRO A 228 18.40 -2.13 13.03
N ASN A 229 18.35 -1.18 12.10
CA ASN A 229 17.70 0.09 12.34
C ASN A 229 16.18 -0.09 12.41
N PRO A 230 15.42 0.77 13.12
CA PRO A 230 13.96 0.73 13.05
C PRO A 230 13.49 0.83 11.60
N LEU A 231 12.59 -0.06 11.16
CA LEU A 231 12.05 0.04 9.80
C LEU A 231 11.20 1.31 9.66
N ARG A 232 11.63 2.20 8.76
CA ARG A 232 10.96 3.47 8.44
C ARG A 232 10.89 3.67 6.94
N GLY A 233 9.87 4.42 6.52
CA GLY A 233 9.53 4.65 5.13
C GLY A 233 8.74 3.49 4.53
N GLY A 234 9.00 3.19 3.25
CA GLY A 234 8.12 2.36 2.43
C GLY A 234 7.14 3.24 1.65
N GLU A 235 5.91 2.76 1.50
CA GLU A 235 4.89 3.45 0.72
C GLU A 235 4.05 4.39 1.60
N VAL A 236 4.13 5.71 1.35
CA VAL A 236 3.43 6.73 2.15
C VAL A 236 1.96 6.85 1.76
N LYS A 237 1.06 6.99 2.75
CA LYS A 237 -0.39 6.89 2.51
C LYS A 237 -1.22 8.07 2.99
N GLN A 238 -0.89 8.64 4.16
CA GLN A 238 -1.60 9.77 4.73
C GLN A 238 -0.73 10.48 5.78
N PHE A 239 -0.87 11.80 5.91
CA PHE A 239 -0.45 12.50 7.11
C PHE A 239 -1.50 12.31 8.22
N VAL A 240 -1.03 11.99 9.42
CA VAL A 240 -1.85 11.80 10.63
C VAL A 240 -1.27 12.62 11.79
N LYS A 241 -1.92 12.62 12.95
CA LYS A 241 -1.64 13.48 14.10
C LYS A 241 -1.55 14.96 13.74
N GLY A 242 -2.45 15.39 12.84
CA GLY A 242 -2.50 16.77 12.36
C GLY A 242 -1.30 17.20 11.50
N GLY A 243 -0.58 16.26 10.88
CA GLY A 243 0.56 16.54 10.00
C GLY A 243 1.93 16.11 10.56
N ASN A 244 1.99 15.68 11.82
CA ASN A 244 3.24 15.36 12.50
C ASN A 244 3.55 13.87 12.60
N ALA A 245 2.85 13.05 11.84
CA ALA A 245 3.12 11.64 11.63
C ALA A 245 2.62 11.24 10.24
N ILE A 246 3.09 10.11 9.73
CA ILE A 246 2.61 9.53 8.48
C ILE A 246 2.20 8.08 8.69
N SER A 247 1.07 7.69 8.09
CA SER A 247 0.74 6.28 7.90
C SER A 247 1.49 5.76 6.67
N VAL A 248 2.19 4.65 6.83
CA VAL A 248 2.98 4.02 5.77
C VAL A 248 2.75 2.51 5.75
N VAL A 249 3.01 1.90 4.60
CA VAL A 249 3.17 0.44 4.51
C VAL A 249 4.54 0.08 5.06
N GLY A 250 4.57 -0.80 6.06
CA GLY A 250 5.79 -1.22 6.73
C GLY A 250 5.62 -2.58 7.39
N GLY A 251 6.39 -2.83 8.45
CA GLY A 251 6.31 -4.05 9.23
C GLY A 251 7.02 -3.87 10.57
N LYS A 252 6.55 -4.55 11.61
CA LYS A 252 7.23 -4.55 12.92
C LYS A 252 7.22 -5.92 13.57
N ALA A 253 6.05 -6.43 13.98
CA ALA A 253 5.95 -7.72 14.67
C ALA A 253 5.80 -8.91 13.71
N PHE A 254 5.05 -8.74 12.63
CA PHE A 254 4.84 -9.76 11.60
C PHE A 254 5.77 -9.54 10.42
N SER A 255 5.87 -10.57 9.57
CA SER A 255 6.77 -10.59 8.41
C SER A 255 6.06 -10.21 7.11
N THR A 256 4.74 -10.33 7.08
CA THR A 256 3.92 -9.80 6.00
C THR A 256 3.80 -8.27 6.14
N PRO A 257 3.50 -7.55 5.05
CA PRO A 257 3.27 -6.11 5.12
C PRO A 257 2.12 -5.75 6.05
N ASP A 258 2.33 -4.69 6.80
CA ASP A 258 1.44 -4.14 7.82
C ASP A 258 1.29 -2.62 7.64
N SER A 259 0.21 -2.06 8.18
CA SER A 259 0.09 -0.61 8.34
C SER A 259 0.79 -0.14 9.62
N VAL A 260 1.66 0.86 9.49
CA VAL A 260 2.34 1.50 10.62
C VAL A 260 2.21 3.02 10.57
N VAL A 261 2.27 3.65 11.74
CA VAL A 261 2.39 5.11 11.88
C VAL A 261 3.81 5.44 12.30
N GLN A 262 4.48 6.24 11.48
CA GLN A 262 5.80 6.80 11.72
C GLN A 262 5.66 8.24 12.21
N ASP A 263 6.13 8.51 13.43
CA ASP A 263 6.07 9.83 14.05
C ASP A 263 7.19 10.72 13.49
N LEU A 264 6.88 11.94 13.03
CA LEU A 264 7.88 12.82 12.44
C LEU A 264 8.67 13.63 13.50
N ASN A 265 8.15 13.73 14.73
CA ASN A 265 8.79 14.48 15.82
C ASN A 265 9.70 13.61 16.69
N THR A 266 9.59 12.28 16.59
CA THR A 266 10.30 11.33 17.46
C THR A 266 10.74 10.11 16.67
N ASP A 267 11.62 9.29 17.23
CA ASP A 267 12.05 8.05 16.60
C ASP A 267 10.99 6.91 16.57
N LYS A 268 9.75 7.17 16.98
CA LYS A 268 8.76 6.13 17.23
C LYS A 268 8.01 5.68 15.97
N THR A 269 7.96 4.37 15.75
CA THR A 269 7.03 3.69 14.83
C THR A 269 6.03 2.83 15.61
N THR A 270 4.74 3.00 15.30
CA THR A 270 3.61 2.30 15.93
C THR A 270 2.92 1.43 14.90
N GLN A 271 2.88 0.12 15.13
CA GLN A 271 2.11 -0.79 14.29
C GLN A 271 0.61 -0.60 14.56
N ILE A 272 -0.20 -0.56 13.50
CA ILE A 272 -1.63 -0.28 13.57
C ILE A 272 -2.43 -1.56 13.39
N THR A 273 -2.04 -2.38 12.42
CA THR A 273 -2.69 -3.66 12.12
C THR A 273 -1.92 -4.80 12.76
N TYR A 274 -2.63 -5.81 13.27
CA TYR A 274 -2.05 -7.01 13.85
C TYR A 274 -2.76 -8.27 13.34
N THR A 275 -2.98 -8.32 12.02
CA THR A 275 -3.45 -9.55 11.35
C THR A 275 -2.30 -10.21 10.61
N PRO A 276 -2.26 -11.55 10.53
CA PRO A 276 -1.14 -12.27 9.95
C PRO A 276 -1.07 -12.19 8.42
N GLY A 277 -2.14 -11.73 7.77
CA GLY A 277 -2.21 -11.58 6.33
C GLY A 277 -1.43 -10.38 5.79
N TYR A 278 -1.79 -9.97 4.57
CA TYR A 278 -1.27 -8.76 3.94
C TYR A 278 -2.20 -7.59 4.26
N ASP A 279 -1.65 -6.59 4.94
CA ASP A 279 -2.30 -5.31 5.15
C ASP A 279 -1.50 -4.19 4.51
N GLU A 280 -2.19 -3.37 3.75
CA GLU A 280 -1.62 -2.18 3.17
C GLU A 280 -2.62 -1.04 3.27
N THR A 281 -2.08 0.17 3.43
CA THR A 281 -2.80 1.42 3.49
C THR A 281 -3.86 1.48 4.58
N THR A 282 -3.55 2.09 5.72
CA THR A 282 -4.60 2.57 6.62
C THR A 282 -4.81 4.06 6.41
N ILE A 283 -6.01 4.47 5.96
CA ILE A 283 -6.44 5.87 5.94
C ILE A 283 -7.33 6.13 7.16
N PHE A 284 -6.89 7.03 8.02
CA PHE A 284 -7.53 7.42 9.27
C PHE A 284 -8.70 8.38 9.03
N SER A 285 -9.76 8.23 9.81
CA SER A 285 -10.87 9.18 9.89
C SER A 285 -10.39 10.56 10.36
N PRO A 286 -11.17 11.64 10.14
CA PRO A 286 -10.76 12.98 10.56
C PRO A 286 -10.45 13.11 12.07
N ASP A 287 -11.11 12.31 12.91
CA ASP A 287 -10.87 12.22 14.35
C ASP A 287 -9.85 11.13 14.74
N GLU A 288 -9.25 10.46 13.76
CA GLU A 288 -8.23 9.41 13.86
C GLU A 288 -8.60 8.20 14.74
N ARG A 289 -9.89 8.01 15.04
CA ARG A 289 -10.38 6.86 15.81
C ARG A 289 -10.61 5.64 14.96
N LEU A 290 -11.05 5.83 13.71
CA LEU A 290 -11.30 4.75 12.76
C LEU A 290 -10.25 4.75 11.65
N GLY A 291 -10.05 3.59 11.03
CA GLY A 291 -9.19 3.43 9.87
C GLY A 291 -9.87 2.59 8.78
N MET A 292 -9.66 2.93 7.52
CA MET A 292 -9.93 2.05 6.39
C MET A 292 -8.64 1.41 5.92
N VAL A 293 -8.62 0.08 5.86
CA VAL A 293 -7.44 -0.73 5.56
C VAL A 293 -7.66 -1.51 4.27
N MET A 294 -6.72 -1.45 3.30
CA MET A 294 -6.67 -2.46 2.25
C MET A 294 -6.09 -3.74 2.87
N SER A 295 -6.84 -4.82 2.81
CA SER A 295 -6.51 -6.01 3.59
C SER A 295 -7.00 -7.27 2.93
N THR A 296 -6.15 -8.30 2.98
CA THR A 296 -6.46 -9.66 2.54
C THR A 296 -7.15 -10.51 3.61
N ARG A 297 -7.35 -10.00 4.84
CA ARG A 297 -7.86 -10.78 6.00
C ARG A 297 -9.25 -11.41 5.84
N PHE A 298 -9.97 -11.01 4.79
CA PHE A 298 -11.30 -11.49 4.41
C PHE A 298 -11.28 -12.18 3.03
N SER A 299 -10.10 -12.47 2.51
CA SER A 299 -9.89 -13.17 1.24
C SER A 299 -9.71 -14.65 1.50
N GLU A 300 -10.78 -15.42 1.36
CA GLU A 300 -10.66 -16.87 1.39
C GLU A 300 -9.70 -17.33 0.28
N HIS A 301 -8.86 -18.31 0.57
CA HIS A 301 -7.84 -18.87 -0.34
C HIS A 301 -6.73 -17.93 -0.83
N THR A 302 -6.81 -16.63 -0.60
CA THR A 302 -5.75 -15.70 -1.05
C THR A 302 -5.21 -14.80 0.07
N ASP A 303 -5.67 -14.99 1.30
CA ASP A 303 -5.06 -14.41 2.50
C ASP A 303 -3.72 -15.09 2.80
N PRO A 304 -2.57 -14.41 2.64
CA PRO A 304 -1.26 -14.99 2.89
C PRO A 304 -0.92 -15.18 4.39
N ALA A 305 -1.92 -15.31 5.26
CA ALA A 305 -1.77 -15.42 6.71
C ALA A 305 -0.78 -16.49 7.18
N ILE A 306 -0.61 -17.60 6.44
CA ILE A 306 0.38 -18.65 6.75
C ILE A 306 1.80 -18.09 6.86
N PHE A 307 2.13 -17.06 6.10
CA PHE A 307 3.46 -16.43 6.14
C PHE A 307 3.63 -15.48 7.33
N GLY A 308 2.56 -14.99 7.95
CA GLY A 308 2.63 -14.05 9.07
C GLY A 308 2.14 -14.59 10.42
N ILE A 309 1.51 -15.77 10.47
CA ILE A 309 0.84 -16.24 11.69
C ILE A 309 1.78 -16.44 12.89
N MET A 310 3.00 -16.92 12.66
CA MET A 310 4.03 -16.99 13.69
C MET A 310 4.87 -15.70 13.65
N PRO A 311 4.82 -14.85 14.70
CA PRO A 311 5.62 -13.64 14.75
C PRO A 311 7.11 -13.99 14.82
N ARG A 312 7.95 -13.19 14.16
CA ARG A 312 9.39 -13.42 14.06
C ARG A 312 10.16 -12.14 14.33
N PRO A 313 11.16 -12.15 15.23
CA PRO A 313 12.04 -11.00 15.44
C PRO A 313 12.69 -10.61 14.12
N TYR A 314 12.57 -9.33 13.75
CA TYR A 314 13.11 -8.82 12.47
C TYR A 314 12.55 -9.55 11.23
N GLY A 315 11.38 -10.18 11.34
CA GLY A 315 10.82 -11.04 10.30
C GLY A 315 10.59 -10.33 8.96
N ILE A 316 10.31 -9.02 8.97
CA ILE A 316 10.20 -8.21 7.75
C ILE A 316 11.52 -8.15 6.95
N TYR A 317 12.68 -8.17 7.62
CA TYR A 317 13.99 -8.25 6.95
C TYR A 317 14.24 -9.66 6.40
N ALA A 318 13.90 -10.68 7.19
CA ALA A 318 13.95 -12.07 6.75
C ALA A 318 13.06 -12.33 5.53
N PHE A 319 11.96 -11.58 5.37
CA PHE A 319 10.93 -11.78 4.37
C PHE A 319 10.91 -10.72 3.25
N THR A 320 11.86 -9.78 3.22
CA THR A 320 11.85 -8.63 2.29
C THR A 320 11.76 -9.08 0.82
N ASP A 321 12.51 -10.11 0.44
CA ASP A 321 12.54 -10.61 -0.95
C ASP A 321 11.23 -11.31 -1.36
N MET A 322 10.32 -11.60 -0.42
CA MET A 322 9.00 -12.18 -0.69
C MET A 322 7.87 -11.15 -0.82
N MET A 323 8.13 -9.86 -0.56
CA MET A 323 7.08 -8.83 -0.63
C MET A 323 6.44 -8.73 -2.02
N TRP A 324 7.23 -8.81 -3.10
CA TRP A 324 6.74 -8.74 -4.48
C TRP A 324 5.96 -9.99 -4.93
N PRO A 325 6.45 -11.22 -4.74
CA PRO A 325 5.66 -12.43 -4.93
C PRO A 325 4.32 -12.37 -4.17
N LEU A 326 4.35 -11.94 -2.91
CA LEU A 326 3.16 -11.87 -2.08
C LEU A 326 2.16 -10.83 -2.57
N TYR A 327 2.61 -9.64 -2.92
CA TYR A 327 1.76 -8.60 -3.51
C TYR A 327 1.15 -9.08 -4.83
N THR A 328 1.97 -9.65 -5.70
CA THR A 328 1.52 -10.10 -7.02
C THR A 328 0.50 -11.22 -6.90
N TYR A 329 0.70 -12.15 -5.97
CA TYR A 329 -0.25 -13.19 -5.66
C TYR A 329 -1.52 -12.57 -5.02
N ALA A 330 -1.43 -12.05 -3.80
CA ALA A 330 -2.62 -11.74 -3.00
C ALA A 330 -3.38 -10.48 -3.45
N ILE A 331 -2.71 -9.56 -4.15
CA ILE A 331 -3.29 -8.27 -4.55
C ILE A 331 -3.51 -8.21 -6.06
N THR A 332 -2.44 -8.30 -6.85
CA THR A 332 -2.54 -8.17 -8.31
C THR A 332 -3.33 -9.33 -8.92
N GLY A 333 -3.10 -10.56 -8.45
CA GLY A 333 -3.84 -11.73 -8.91
C GLY A 333 -5.33 -11.62 -8.63
N VAL A 334 -5.73 -11.15 -7.44
CA VAL A 334 -7.15 -10.97 -7.08
C VAL A 334 -7.83 -9.91 -7.93
N ARG A 335 -7.17 -8.79 -8.24
CA ARG A 335 -7.70 -7.77 -9.15
C ARG A 335 -7.85 -8.28 -10.60
N ASN A 336 -7.00 -9.21 -11.03
CA ASN A 336 -6.95 -9.63 -12.43
C ASN A 336 -7.79 -10.88 -12.73
N PHE A 337 -7.72 -11.92 -11.92
CA PHE A 337 -8.35 -13.19 -12.29
C PHE A 337 -8.72 -14.09 -11.11
N ARG A 338 -8.07 -13.95 -9.95
CA ARG A 338 -8.31 -14.83 -8.80
C ARG A 338 -9.50 -14.34 -7.99
N GLU A 339 -10.39 -15.26 -7.61
CA GLU A 339 -11.44 -14.96 -6.64
C GLU A 339 -10.80 -14.60 -5.29
N GLY A 340 -11.37 -13.60 -4.62
CA GLY A 340 -10.78 -13.06 -3.40
C GLY A 340 -11.19 -11.62 -3.16
N ASN A 341 -10.77 -11.09 -2.02
CA ASN A 341 -11.11 -9.77 -1.52
C ASN A 341 -9.91 -9.09 -0.84
N ILE A 342 -9.57 -7.88 -1.29
CA ILE A 342 -8.48 -7.08 -0.72
C ILE A 342 -8.99 -5.82 0.02
N GLY A 343 -10.21 -5.90 0.54
CA GLY A 343 -10.83 -4.89 1.38
C GLY A 343 -11.70 -3.89 0.60
N PRO A 344 -12.01 -2.72 1.22
CA PRO A 344 -11.45 -2.27 2.49
C PRO A 344 -12.06 -2.93 3.73
N ALA A 345 -11.27 -2.98 4.80
CA ALA A 345 -11.71 -3.30 6.16
C ALA A 345 -11.80 -2.02 6.99
N LEU A 346 -12.92 -1.81 7.69
CA LEU A 346 -13.10 -0.72 8.64
C LEU A 346 -12.69 -1.16 10.05
N ILE A 347 -11.72 -0.47 10.65
CA ILE A 347 -11.17 -0.80 11.97
C ILE A 347 -11.37 0.35 12.97
N ASP A 348 -11.47 -0.01 14.25
CA ASP A 348 -11.20 0.90 15.36
C ASP A 348 -9.69 0.83 15.66
N ILE A 349 -9.01 1.98 15.60
CA ILE A 349 -7.56 2.05 15.70
C ILE A 349 -7.07 1.56 17.07
N HIS A 350 -7.75 1.95 18.15
CA HIS A 350 -7.34 1.55 19.49
C HIS A 350 -7.47 0.03 19.66
N ARG A 351 -8.57 -0.56 19.19
CA ARG A 351 -8.74 -2.03 19.23
C ARG A 351 -7.73 -2.74 18.35
N SER A 352 -7.48 -2.25 17.14
CA SER A 352 -6.51 -2.84 16.22
C SER A 352 -5.12 -2.91 16.82
N ILE A 353 -4.69 -1.87 17.56
CA ILE A 353 -3.40 -1.83 18.25
C ILE A 353 -3.35 -2.78 19.46
N ASN A 354 -4.44 -2.88 20.22
CA ASN A 354 -4.45 -3.51 21.55
C ASN A 354 -5.09 -4.91 21.60
N GLN A 355 -5.72 -5.37 20.52
CA GLN A 355 -6.42 -6.66 20.45
C GLN A 355 -5.89 -7.45 19.22
N PRO A 356 -4.83 -8.26 19.38
CA PRO A 356 -4.31 -9.10 18.31
C PRO A 356 -5.40 -9.95 17.66
N GLY A 357 -5.40 -10.02 16.32
CA GLY A 357 -6.43 -10.72 15.56
C GLY A 357 -7.76 -9.97 15.38
N TYR A 358 -7.88 -8.72 15.86
CA TYR A 358 -9.05 -7.89 15.59
C TYR A 358 -9.21 -7.64 14.08
N LYS A 359 -10.29 -8.19 13.50
CA LYS A 359 -10.53 -8.14 12.05
C LYS A 359 -11.19 -6.84 11.57
N GLY A 360 -12.00 -6.19 12.40
CA GLY A 360 -12.83 -5.04 11.99
C GLY A 360 -14.08 -5.48 11.23
N VAL A 361 -14.61 -4.61 10.37
CA VAL A 361 -15.80 -4.84 9.54
C VAL A 361 -15.40 -4.88 8.08
N GLN A 362 -15.76 -5.94 7.36
CA GLN A 362 -15.58 -6.05 5.92
C GLN A 362 -16.53 -5.10 5.18
N LEU A 363 -16.00 -4.30 4.25
CA LEU A 363 -16.81 -3.35 3.45
C LEU A 363 -17.07 -3.81 2.02
N THR A 364 -16.52 -4.95 1.61
CA THR A 364 -16.75 -5.51 0.27
C THR A 364 -18.13 -6.16 0.21
N THR A 365 -18.93 -5.78 -0.77
CA THR A 365 -20.31 -6.27 -0.94
C THR A 365 -20.50 -7.22 -2.11
N ASP A 366 -19.56 -7.26 -3.05
CA ASP A 366 -19.65 -8.05 -4.27
C ASP A 366 -18.26 -8.65 -4.57
N PRO A 367 -18.13 -9.99 -4.64
CA PRO A 367 -16.83 -10.63 -4.84
C PRO A 367 -16.23 -10.36 -6.22
N ASN A 368 -16.97 -9.85 -7.22
CA ASN A 368 -16.42 -9.52 -8.54
C ASN A 368 -15.78 -8.13 -8.62
N TRP A 369 -16.07 -7.28 -7.64
CA TRP A 369 -15.54 -5.93 -7.57
C TRP A 369 -14.49 -5.85 -6.49
N VAL A 370 -13.28 -5.50 -6.90
CA VAL A 370 -12.09 -5.59 -6.06
C VAL A 370 -11.60 -4.18 -5.75
N TYR A 371 -11.21 -3.93 -4.49
CA TYR A 371 -10.70 -2.62 -4.09
C TYR A 371 -9.54 -2.12 -4.97
N TYR A 372 -9.62 -0.82 -5.25
CA TYR A 372 -8.62 -0.03 -5.96
C TYR A 372 -8.39 1.30 -5.23
N SER A 373 -7.15 1.76 -5.17
CA SER A 373 -6.79 3.00 -4.46
C SER A 373 -7.26 4.25 -5.23
N PRO A 374 -7.53 5.37 -4.54
CA PRO A 374 -7.38 5.58 -3.10
C PRO A 374 -8.67 5.32 -2.28
N MET A 375 -8.50 5.23 -0.96
CA MET A 375 -9.58 5.38 0.03
C MET A 375 -9.62 6.84 0.50
N SER A 376 -10.80 7.33 0.88
CA SER A 376 -10.95 8.71 1.30
C SER A 376 -12.09 8.88 2.31
N TRP A 377 -11.85 9.66 3.35
CA TRP A 377 -12.87 10.02 4.33
C TRP A 377 -13.56 11.31 3.95
N HIS A 378 -14.88 11.34 4.11
CA HIS A 378 -15.60 12.60 4.06
C HIS A 378 -15.21 13.44 5.30
N PRO A 379 -15.01 14.77 5.18
CA PRO A 379 -14.52 15.62 6.28
C PRO A 379 -15.36 15.58 7.56
N ASN A 380 -16.64 15.24 7.45
CA ASN A 380 -17.52 15.07 8.60
C ASN A 380 -17.30 13.78 9.41
N GLY A 381 -16.44 12.85 8.97
CA GLY A 381 -16.12 11.60 9.65
C GLY A 381 -17.23 10.54 9.70
N LYS A 382 -18.40 10.78 9.09
CA LYS A 382 -19.53 9.83 9.07
C LYS A 382 -19.61 8.96 7.83
N ARG A 383 -18.78 9.26 6.84
CA ARG A 383 -18.79 8.58 5.54
C ARG A 383 -17.37 8.46 5.02
N ALA A 384 -17.14 7.43 4.25
CA ALA A 384 -15.89 7.25 3.52
C ALA A 384 -16.18 6.57 2.18
N MET A 385 -15.26 6.67 1.24
CA MET A 385 -15.39 6.10 -0.09
C MET A 385 -14.09 5.48 -0.58
N TRP A 386 -14.23 4.58 -1.54
CA TRP A 386 -13.12 3.91 -2.22
C TRP A 386 -13.51 3.59 -3.66
N LEU A 387 -12.52 3.24 -4.46
CA LEU A 387 -12.74 2.73 -5.80
C LEU A 387 -12.78 1.21 -5.78
N GLU A 388 -13.55 0.65 -6.70
CA GLU A 388 -13.47 -0.76 -7.03
C GLU A 388 -13.31 -0.91 -8.53
N VAL A 389 -12.56 -1.94 -8.94
CA VAL A 389 -12.42 -2.38 -10.32
C VAL A 389 -13.14 -3.71 -10.49
N PHE A 390 -13.82 -3.89 -11.62
CA PHE A 390 -14.35 -5.20 -11.96
C PHE A 390 -13.19 -6.13 -12.30
N ARG A 391 -13.13 -7.30 -11.65
CA ARG A 391 -12.02 -8.23 -11.81
C ARG A 391 -11.75 -8.53 -13.29
N GLY A 392 -10.48 -8.47 -13.68
CA GLY A 392 -10.05 -8.78 -15.04
C GLY A 392 -10.37 -7.71 -16.08
N SER A 393 -11.02 -6.60 -15.71
CA SER A 393 -11.28 -5.51 -16.63
C SER A 393 -10.05 -4.64 -16.93
N GLY A 394 -8.93 -4.86 -16.23
CA GLY A 394 -7.72 -4.04 -16.36
C GLY A 394 -7.94 -2.54 -16.08
N GLY A 395 -8.89 -2.19 -15.19
CA GLY A 395 -9.24 -0.81 -14.88
C GLY A 395 -10.23 -0.16 -15.86
N SER A 396 -10.70 -0.87 -16.90
CA SER A 396 -11.71 -0.32 -17.83
C SER A 396 -13.10 -0.17 -17.23
N GLN A 397 -13.43 -0.94 -16.19
CA GLN A 397 -14.71 -0.86 -15.47
C GLN A 397 -14.42 -0.59 -14.00
N MET A 398 -14.73 0.64 -13.56
CA MET A 398 -14.52 1.08 -12.19
C MET A 398 -15.79 1.72 -11.63
N ARG A 399 -15.98 1.62 -10.32
CA ARG A 399 -17.07 2.27 -9.59
C ARG A 399 -16.57 2.94 -8.32
N ILE A 400 -17.33 3.91 -7.82
CA ILE A 400 -17.09 4.55 -6.53
C ILE A 400 -18.05 3.94 -5.52
N GLN A 401 -17.52 3.30 -4.48
CA GLN A 401 -18.30 2.83 -3.34
C GLN A 401 -18.21 3.81 -2.19
N LYS A 402 -19.29 3.89 -1.42
CA LYS A 402 -19.38 4.72 -0.22
C LYS A 402 -19.94 3.91 0.93
N VAL A 403 -19.32 4.05 2.11
CA VAL A 403 -19.87 3.61 3.38
C VAL A 403 -20.43 4.79 4.16
N SER A 404 -21.60 4.62 4.75
CA SER A 404 -22.20 5.53 5.72
C SER A 404 -22.23 4.86 7.10
N LEU A 405 -21.68 5.53 8.10
CA LEU A 405 -21.65 5.06 9.48
C LEU A 405 -22.90 5.56 10.20
N LEU A 406 -23.89 4.68 10.38
CA LEU A 406 -25.24 5.07 10.80
C LEU A 406 -25.30 5.46 12.28
N ASP A 407 -24.50 4.79 13.10
CA ASP A 407 -24.50 4.96 14.55
C ASP A 407 -23.27 5.72 15.07
N TYR A 408 -22.24 5.90 14.21
CA TYR A 408 -20.99 6.53 14.60
C TYR A 408 -21.18 8.03 14.85
N LYS A 409 -20.66 8.49 15.97
CA LYS A 409 -20.58 9.90 16.34
C LYS A 409 -19.10 10.30 16.33
N PRO A 410 -18.63 10.94 15.26
CA PRO A 410 -17.25 11.41 15.18
C PRO A 410 -16.93 12.36 16.34
N HIS A 411 -15.71 12.26 16.84
CA HIS A 411 -15.17 13.28 17.73
C HIS A 411 -14.78 14.52 16.93
N GLN A 412 -14.24 15.52 17.61
CA GLN A 412 -13.63 16.65 16.91
C GLN A 412 -12.48 16.16 16.03
N PRO A 413 -12.37 16.63 14.78
CA PRO A 413 -11.22 16.31 13.94
C PRO A 413 -9.91 16.65 14.64
N VAL A 414 -8.88 15.86 14.39
CA VAL A 414 -7.54 16.11 14.93
C VAL A 414 -7.07 17.49 14.43
N PRO A 415 -6.70 18.41 15.34
CA PRO A 415 -6.28 19.75 14.94
C PRO A 415 -5.07 19.72 14.02
N ILE A 416 -5.12 20.54 12.98
CA ILE A 416 -3.99 20.78 12.08
C ILE A 416 -2.84 21.40 12.87
N LYS A 417 -1.65 20.86 12.69
CA LYS A 417 -0.41 21.39 13.24
C LYS A 417 0.54 21.72 12.09
N PRO A 418 1.41 22.71 12.24
CA PRO A 418 2.56 22.84 11.36
C PRO A 418 3.35 21.52 11.37
N THR A 419 3.62 20.96 10.20
CA THR A 419 4.49 19.79 10.06
C THR A 419 5.91 20.23 10.40
N THR A 420 6.63 19.39 11.15
CA THR A 420 8.00 19.70 11.56
C THR A 420 8.98 19.63 10.38
N ASP A 421 9.85 20.63 10.27
CA ASP A 421 11.06 20.58 9.43
C ASP A 421 12.20 19.79 10.12
N HIS A 422 12.12 19.65 11.45
CA HIS A 422 13.13 19.02 12.29
C HIS A 422 12.73 17.58 12.60
N ILE A 423 13.00 16.68 11.66
CA ILE A 423 12.77 15.25 11.83
C ILE A 423 14.04 14.63 12.41
N PRO A 424 14.03 14.04 13.63
CA PRO A 424 15.24 13.58 14.32
C PRO A 424 16.07 12.56 13.53
N TYR A 425 15.41 11.72 12.73
CA TYR A 425 16.01 10.70 11.88
C TYR A 425 16.05 11.10 10.39
N GLY A 426 15.67 12.33 10.06
CA GLY A 426 15.62 12.81 8.67
C GLY A 426 17.03 12.95 8.07
N ILE A 427 17.26 12.32 6.91
CA ILE A 427 18.56 12.37 6.23
C ILE A 427 18.53 13.47 5.16
N LYS A 428 19.21 14.58 5.44
CA LYS A 428 19.32 15.73 4.52
C LYS A 428 20.34 15.51 3.41
N ASP A 429 21.39 14.73 3.68
CA ASP A 429 22.35 14.34 2.66
C ASP A 429 21.79 13.18 1.82
N LEU A 430 21.14 13.56 0.72
CA LEU A 430 20.51 12.61 -0.21
C LEU A 430 21.54 11.72 -0.92
N THR A 431 22.83 12.04 -0.88
CA THR A 431 23.89 11.22 -1.48
C THR A 431 24.09 9.90 -0.75
N VAL A 432 23.52 9.72 0.45
CA VAL A 432 23.48 8.43 1.16
C VAL A 432 22.94 7.29 0.27
N LEU A 433 22.04 7.61 -0.66
CA LEU A 433 21.48 6.66 -1.63
C LEU A 433 22.52 6.10 -2.63
N ASN A 434 23.68 6.73 -2.74
CA ASN A 434 24.77 6.25 -3.58
C ASN A 434 25.51 5.07 -2.96
N SER A 435 25.48 4.97 -1.63
CA SER A 435 26.27 4.00 -0.85
C SER A 435 25.44 2.84 -0.32
N VAL A 436 24.21 2.64 -0.82
CA VAL A 436 23.37 1.54 -0.33
C VAL A 436 23.88 0.21 -0.87
N ASN A 437 24.23 -0.69 0.06
CA ASN A 437 24.56 -2.07 -0.26
C ASN A 437 23.41 -2.98 0.17
N PRO A 438 22.74 -3.67 -0.77
CA PRO A 438 21.69 -4.63 -0.44
C PRO A 438 22.22 -5.92 0.20
N ASN A 439 23.53 -6.19 0.07
CA ASN A 439 24.16 -7.43 0.52
C ASN A 439 24.66 -7.33 1.95
N VAL A 440 24.38 -8.36 2.73
CA VAL A 440 24.74 -8.45 4.15
C VAL A 440 25.14 -9.89 4.47
N THR A 441 26.20 -10.08 5.23
CA THR A 441 26.64 -11.41 5.70
C THR A 441 27.18 -11.28 7.10
N GLU A 442 26.28 -11.11 8.07
CA GLU A 442 26.63 -10.73 9.44
C GLU A 442 25.66 -11.37 10.44
N LYS A 443 25.91 -11.15 11.74
CA LYS A 443 25.05 -11.66 12.82
C LYS A 443 24.22 -10.55 13.47
N ILE A 444 22.99 -10.88 13.85
CA ILE A 444 22.17 -10.03 14.73
C ILE A 444 22.10 -10.69 16.10
N ALA A 445 22.58 -10.02 17.14
CA ALA A 445 22.58 -10.56 18.50
C ALA A 445 21.18 -10.49 19.10
N GLY A 446 20.75 -11.56 19.79
CA GLY A 446 19.62 -11.46 20.70
C GLY A 446 19.96 -10.56 21.88
N LYS A 447 18.99 -9.78 22.35
CA LYS A 447 19.18 -8.94 23.55
C LYS A 447 19.41 -9.77 24.81
N ASN A 448 18.89 -11.00 24.86
CA ASN A 448 19.08 -11.92 25.97
C ASN A 448 20.06 -13.06 25.63
N SER A 449 19.80 -13.80 24.53
CA SER A 449 20.62 -14.95 24.16
C SER A 449 20.65 -15.18 22.65
N GLY A 450 21.66 -15.95 22.22
CA GLY A 450 21.76 -16.44 20.85
C GLY A 450 21.91 -15.33 19.82
N TYR A 451 21.72 -15.70 18.56
CA TYR A 451 21.87 -14.79 17.43
C TYR A 451 21.11 -15.29 16.20
N ILE A 452 20.94 -14.40 15.23
CA ILE A 452 20.52 -14.71 13.87
C ILE A 452 21.75 -14.58 12.97
N ASN A 453 22.10 -15.62 12.22
CA ASN A 453 22.97 -15.45 11.05
C ASN A 453 22.09 -14.93 9.91
N TYR A 454 22.41 -13.75 9.40
CA TYR A 454 21.67 -13.12 8.31
C TYR A 454 22.59 -13.00 7.09
N ASN A 455 22.24 -13.73 6.02
CA ASN A 455 22.93 -13.66 4.75
C ASN A 455 21.95 -13.24 3.65
N ARG A 456 22.19 -12.09 3.04
CA ARG A 456 21.47 -11.62 1.87
C ARG A 456 22.46 -11.33 0.76
N ASN A 457 22.23 -11.95 -0.38
CA ASN A 457 22.95 -11.70 -1.63
C ASN A 457 21.94 -11.42 -2.73
N ALA A 458 21.78 -10.15 -3.10
CA ALA A 458 20.85 -9.68 -4.09
C ALA A 458 21.56 -8.82 -5.14
N SER A 459 21.24 -9.07 -6.41
CA SER A 459 21.67 -8.23 -7.53
C SER A 459 20.69 -7.08 -7.79
N SER A 460 19.43 -7.25 -7.37
CA SER A 460 18.36 -6.26 -7.40
C SER A 460 17.24 -6.70 -6.45
N ILE A 461 16.18 -5.88 -6.32
CA ILE A 461 14.95 -6.30 -5.63
C ILE A 461 14.18 -7.43 -6.35
N PHE A 462 14.59 -7.80 -7.56
CA PHE A 462 13.93 -8.80 -8.41
C PHE A 462 14.76 -10.09 -8.58
N SER A 463 15.97 -10.14 -8.03
CA SER A 463 16.85 -11.32 -8.12
C SER A 463 17.85 -11.37 -6.97
N GLY A 464 17.82 -12.47 -6.22
CA GLY A 464 18.66 -12.64 -5.04
C GLY A 464 18.31 -13.86 -4.20
N GLN A 465 19.06 -14.01 -3.12
CA GLN A 465 18.88 -15.04 -2.11
C GLN A 465 19.02 -14.42 -0.72
N THR A 466 18.09 -14.78 0.18
CA THR A 466 18.17 -14.46 1.60
C THR A 466 18.11 -15.76 2.40
N GLU A 467 19.04 -15.94 3.33
CA GLU A 467 19.10 -17.05 4.27
C GLU A 467 19.20 -16.50 5.70
N VAL A 468 18.30 -16.98 6.56
CA VAL A 468 18.23 -16.59 7.96
C VAL A 468 18.31 -17.85 8.81
N GLN A 469 19.27 -17.91 9.72
CA GLN A 469 19.40 -19.02 10.67
C GLN A 469 19.32 -18.48 12.09
N TYR A 470 18.29 -18.91 12.81
CA TYR A 470 18.12 -18.63 14.24
C TYR A 470 18.90 -19.67 15.05
N VAL A 471 19.75 -19.20 15.97
CA VAL A 471 20.56 -20.03 16.87
C VAL A 471 20.26 -19.61 18.31
N ASN A 472 19.31 -20.31 18.94
CA ASN A 472 18.80 -20.02 20.27
C ASN A 472 18.52 -18.52 20.52
N PHE A 473 17.99 -17.85 19.50
CA PHE A 473 17.81 -16.40 19.51
C PHE A 473 16.69 -16.04 20.48
N SER A 474 16.96 -15.10 21.39
CA SER A 474 15.94 -14.51 22.26
C SER A 474 16.26 -13.06 22.58
N ASP A 475 15.24 -12.21 22.45
CA ASP A 475 15.29 -10.82 22.91
C ASP A 475 14.74 -10.64 24.33
N ASP A 476 13.85 -11.53 24.77
CA ASP A 476 13.10 -11.40 26.04
C ASP A 476 13.48 -12.46 27.09
N GLY A 477 14.28 -13.47 26.73
CA GLY A 477 14.65 -14.59 27.59
C GLY A 477 13.51 -15.57 27.87
N VAL A 478 12.36 -15.43 27.20
CA VAL A 478 11.17 -16.28 27.36
C VAL A 478 10.87 -17.05 26.08
N ASN A 479 10.99 -16.38 24.94
CA ASN A 479 10.70 -16.91 23.62
C ASN A 479 12.02 -17.16 22.89
N PHE A 480 12.22 -18.39 22.43
CA PHE A 480 13.46 -18.83 21.79
C PHE A 480 13.18 -19.38 20.39
N TYR A 481 13.90 -18.84 19.41
CA TYR A 481 13.78 -19.18 18.00
C TYR A 481 14.96 -20.03 17.56
N ASN A 482 14.67 -21.15 16.88
CA ASN A 482 15.65 -22.05 16.29
C ASN A 482 15.20 -22.50 14.90
N GLY A 483 16.15 -22.71 13.99
CA GLY A 483 15.88 -23.18 12.64
C GLY A 483 16.20 -22.14 11.57
N SER A 484 15.68 -22.34 10.35
CA SER A 484 16.11 -21.58 9.18
C SER A 484 14.98 -21.14 8.28
N GLU A 485 15.24 -20.08 7.55
CA GLU A 485 14.43 -19.57 6.46
C GLU A 485 15.30 -19.31 5.23
N LYS A 486 14.79 -19.63 4.05
CA LYS A 486 15.50 -19.46 2.77
C LYS A 486 14.55 -18.90 1.73
N ILE A 487 14.94 -17.79 1.13
CA ILE A 487 14.23 -17.17 0.01
C ILE A 487 15.15 -17.13 -1.18
N HIS A 488 14.64 -17.55 -2.33
CA HIS A 488 15.21 -17.29 -3.63
C HIS A 488 14.20 -16.48 -4.44
N ILE A 489 14.54 -15.23 -4.75
CA ILE A 489 13.71 -14.38 -5.62
C ILE A 489 14.26 -14.43 -7.05
N ASN A 490 13.37 -14.67 -8.00
CA ASN A 490 13.65 -14.61 -9.43
C ASN A 490 12.41 -14.12 -10.16
N ALA A 491 12.34 -12.83 -10.47
CA ALA A 491 11.15 -12.24 -11.09
C ALA A 491 10.82 -12.81 -12.48
N GLY A 492 11.83 -13.30 -13.21
CA GLY A 492 11.66 -13.91 -14.54
C GLY A 492 11.40 -15.41 -14.52
N GLY A 493 11.41 -16.05 -13.34
CA GLY A 493 11.25 -17.49 -13.17
C GLY A 493 10.56 -17.82 -11.84
N GLU A 494 10.84 -18.99 -11.28
CA GLU A 494 10.24 -19.38 -10.01
C GLU A 494 10.91 -18.70 -8.83
N SER A 495 10.10 -18.15 -7.92
CA SER A 495 10.56 -17.63 -6.63
C SER A 495 10.15 -18.58 -5.52
N ARG A 496 11.05 -18.88 -4.58
CA ARG A 496 10.84 -19.92 -3.57
C ARG A 496 11.08 -19.39 -2.17
N TYR A 497 10.21 -19.77 -1.24
CA TYR A 497 10.39 -19.56 0.18
C TYR A 497 10.27 -20.89 0.94
N GLU A 498 11.28 -21.21 1.74
CA GLU A 498 11.31 -22.39 2.59
C GLU A 498 11.52 -21.96 4.04
N ALA A 499 10.72 -22.51 4.95
CA ALA A 499 10.83 -22.26 6.39
C ALA A 499 10.84 -23.59 7.15
N ASN A 500 11.75 -23.68 8.11
CA ASN A 500 11.81 -24.72 9.14
C ASN A 500 12.24 -24.05 10.44
N VAL A 501 11.29 -23.40 11.13
CA VAL A 501 11.54 -22.58 12.31
C VAL A 501 10.67 -23.05 13.46
N GLN A 502 11.26 -23.22 14.64
CA GLN A 502 10.58 -23.54 15.87
C GLN A 502 10.69 -22.36 16.84
N LEU A 503 9.55 -21.99 17.41
CA LEU A 503 9.42 -21.07 18.52
C LEU A 503 9.06 -21.87 19.77
N THR A 504 9.91 -21.81 20.80
CA THR A 504 9.65 -22.33 22.13
C THR A 504 9.46 -21.19 23.13
N GLY A 505 8.72 -21.43 24.22
CA GLY A 505 8.46 -20.40 25.23
C GLY A 505 6.99 -20.34 25.64
N SER A 506 6.52 -19.13 25.92
CA SER A 506 5.17 -18.88 26.46
C SER A 506 4.02 -19.24 25.51
N LYS A 507 4.25 -19.07 24.20
CA LYS A 507 3.33 -19.43 23.12
C LYS A 507 4.13 -20.14 22.03
N PRO A 508 4.24 -21.47 22.07
CA PRO A 508 5.04 -22.20 21.10
C PRO A 508 4.42 -22.09 19.70
N GLY A 509 5.28 -22.23 18.69
CA GLY A 509 4.90 -22.22 17.28
C GLY A 509 5.92 -22.95 16.42
N GLU A 510 5.51 -23.29 15.21
CA GLU A 510 6.36 -23.95 14.22
C GLU A 510 5.97 -23.50 12.81
N MET A 511 6.96 -23.27 11.96
CA MET A 511 6.79 -23.09 10.52
C MET A 511 7.58 -24.20 9.83
N LYS A 512 6.89 -25.01 9.03
CA LYS A 512 7.51 -26.08 8.24
C LYS A 512 6.83 -26.19 6.89
N PHE A 513 7.32 -25.42 5.92
CA PHE A 513 6.72 -25.37 4.59
C PHE A 513 7.71 -24.98 3.49
N ARG A 514 7.28 -25.20 2.26
CA ARG A 514 7.82 -24.63 1.03
C ARG A 514 6.69 -23.94 0.28
N ALA A 515 6.94 -22.75 -0.24
CA ALA A 515 6.05 -22.03 -1.14
C ALA A 515 6.84 -21.61 -2.38
N THR A 516 6.40 -22.04 -3.56
CA THR A 516 7.01 -21.67 -4.83
C THR A 516 6.00 -20.89 -5.67
N PHE A 517 6.40 -19.70 -6.08
CA PHE A 517 5.63 -18.80 -6.91
C PHE A 517 6.14 -18.85 -8.34
N SER A 518 5.24 -18.75 -9.31
CA SER A 518 5.60 -18.54 -10.71
C SER A 518 6.29 -17.19 -10.92
N ALA A 519 6.75 -16.95 -12.15
CA ALA A 519 7.29 -15.65 -12.55
C ALA A 519 6.34 -14.49 -12.18
N LEU A 520 6.95 -13.37 -11.77
CA LEU A 520 6.23 -12.16 -11.39
C LEU A 520 5.68 -11.42 -12.61
N GLY A 521 6.38 -11.53 -13.74
CA GLY A 521 5.95 -11.01 -15.04
C GLY A 521 5.47 -12.12 -15.98
N GLY A 522 4.65 -11.77 -16.96
CA GLY A 522 4.13 -12.70 -17.96
C GLY A 522 2.67 -12.43 -18.30
N ALA A 523 1.99 -13.43 -18.88
CA ALA A 523 0.58 -13.34 -19.25
C ALA A 523 -0.36 -13.27 -18.03
N THR A 524 0.07 -13.80 -16.88
CA THR A 524 -0.70 -13.75 -15.63
C THR A 524 0.19 -13.31 -14.47
N PRO A 525 -0.38 -12.62 -13.45
CA PRO A 525 0.27 -12.42 -12.16
C PRO A 525 0.71 -13.75 -11.51
N ALA A 526 1.66 -13.67 -10.58
CA ALA A 526 2.21 -14.79 -9.83
C ALA A 526 1.13 -15.72 -9.23
N LYS A 527 1.39 -17.02 -9.37
CA LYS A 527 0.59 -18.13 -8.82
C LYS A 527 1.46 -18.97 -7.88
N LEU A 528 0.85 -19.58 -6.88
CA LEU A 528 1.47 -20.68 -6.14
C LEU A 528 1.48 -21.93 -7.01
N LEU A 529 2.61 -22.63 -7.02
CA LEU A 529 2.84 -23.82 -7.84
C LEU A 529 2.78 -25.08 -6.98
N PHE A 530 2.02 -26.07 -7.41
CA PHE A 530 1.80 -27.33 -6.68
C PHE A 530 2.20 -28.58 -7.48
N ASP A 531 2.71 -28.41 -8.70
CA ASP A 531 3.30 -29.50 -9.48
C ASP A 531 4.53 -30.09 -8.76
N ILE A 532 4.88 -31.32 -9.12
CA ILE A 532 5.98 -32.05 -8.47
C ILE A 532 7.33 -31.44 -8.87
N ASP A 533 8.14 -31.13 -7.87
CA ASP A 533 9.49 -30.61 -7.99
C ASP A 533 10.52 -31.75 -8.20
N ALA A 534 11.77 -31.39 -8.48
CA ALA A 534 12.85 -32.35 -8.73
C ALA A 534 13.14 -33.30 -7.55
N ASP A 535 12.73 -32.94 -6.33
CA ASP A 535 12.88 -33.76 -5.11
C ASP A 535 11.69 -34.72 -4.88
N GLY A 536 10.75 -34.80 -5.83
CA GLY A 536 9.58 -35.68 -5.77
C GLY A 536 8.46 -35.17 -4.87
N LYS A 537 8.56 -33.97 -4.29
CA LYS A 537 7.52 -33.32 -3.49
C LYS A 537 6.80 -32.24 -4.32
N PRO A 538 5.58 -31.83 -3.94
CA PRO A 538 4.96 -30.63 -4.51
C PRO A 538 5.88 -29.41 -4.39
N LYS A 539 5.81 -28.50 -5.36
CA LYS A 539 6.53 -27.22 -5.30
C LYS A 539 6.10 -26.33 -4.14
N SER A 540 4.87 -26.48 -3.66
CA SER A 540 4.33 -25.79 -2.49
C SER A 540 3.60 -26.79 -1.58
N TYR A 541 3.96 -26.82 -0.29
CA TYR A 541 3.38 -27.71 0.72
C TYR A 541 3.75 -27.29 2.13
N GLY A 542 3.02 -27.79 3.12
CA GLY A 542 3.39 -27.70 4.54
C GLY A 542 2.51 -26.75 5.34
N TYR A 543 2.97 -26.34 6.52
CA TYR A 543 2.12 -25.63 7.47
C TYR A 543 2.87 -24.61 8.33
N ALA A 544 2.11 -23.72 8.95
CA ALA A 544 2.55 -22.90 10.07
C ALA A 544 1.54 -22.99 11.23
N THR A 545 2.03 -23.18 12.45
CA THR A 545 1.22 -23.28 13.68
C THR A 545 1.65 -22.23 14.68
N TYR A 546 0.71 -21.46 15.22
CA TYR A 546 0.95 -20.53 16.31
C TYR A 546 -0.34 -20.27 17.10
N GLY A 547 -0.25 -20.24 18.43
CA GLY A 547 -1.38 -19.87 19.28
C GLY A 547 -2.59 -20.82 19.19
N GLY A 548 -2.38 -22.09 18.84
CA GLY A 548 -3.44 -23.09 18.65
C GLY A 548 -4.09 -23.09 17.27
N THR A 549 -3.65 -22.21 16.37
CA THR A 549 -4.10 -22.16 14.97
C THR A 549 -3.02 -22.75 14.06
N THR A 550 -3.42 -23.61 13.14
CA THR A 550 -2.57 -24.15 12.07
C THR A 550 -3.15 -23.73 10.73
N LEU A 551 -2.29 -23.22 9.83
CA LEU A 551 -2.60 -22.89 8.45
C LEU A 551 -1.77 -23.75 7.52
N HIS A 552 -2.33 -24.14 6.38
CA HIS A 552 -1.69 -24.98 5.37
C HIS A 552 -1.42 -24.20 4.08
N ILE A 553 -0.32 -24.50 3.39
CA ILE A 553 -0.01 -23.88 2.10
C ILE A 553 -1.09 -24.25 1.07
N GLU A 554 -1.64 -25.44 1.21
CA GLU A 554 -2.71 -25.99 0.40
C GLU A 554 -4.03 -25.22 0.56
N ASP A 555 -4.22 -24.48 1.66
CA ASP A 555 -5.38 -23.58 1.84
C ASP A 555 -5.37 -22.42 0.83
N LEU A 556 -4.21 -22.14 0.23
CA LEU A 556 -3.99 -21.08 -0.77
C LEU A 556 -4.13 -21.57 -2.22
N LEU A 557 -4.58 -22.81 -2.41
CA LEU A 557 -4.86 -23.35 -3.74
C LEU A 557 -6.06 -22.61 -4.35
N GLU A 558 -5.87 -22.09 -5.57
CA GLU A 558 -6.88 -21.34 -6.34
C GLU A 558 -7.80 -22.23 -7.17
#